data_AF-A0A0W1GGK9-F1
#
_entry.id   AF-A0A0W1GGK9-F1
#
_cell.length_a   1.000
_cell.length_b   1.000
_cell.length_c   1.000
_cell.angle_alpha   90.00
_cell.angle_beta   90.00
_cell.angle_gamma   90.00
#
_symmetry.space_group_name_H-M   'P 1'
#
loop_
_entity.id
_entity.type
_entity.pdbx_description
1 polymer ?
#
loop_
_entity_poly.entity_id
_entity_poly.type
_entity_poly.pdbx_seq_one_letter_code
_entity_poly.pdbx_strand_id
1 'polypeptide(L)'
;MSDSILVATLVRRLESAGYERLPRPFRVASVEFDFAATLRGKGARGLDLVLVVDTATGSPDDRSSDDVRSRVEALSRALDVTGSRYTLTLVIVGAVVTDDVRVLSETCRVLAVAAIDLKSADGNTLGDESPFDDYIRILLPLRLPPGERERHEDGPTGTLGLISGELESSVDQILVQDLVRGSYRGEQGVRAALGKRIDTVLGETTE
;
A
#
# COMPACT_ATOMS: atom_id res chain seq x y z
N MET A 1 -28.31 15.65 0.18
CA MET A 1 -27.35 14.67 -0.33
C MET A 1 -26.10 15.41 -0.73
N SER A 2 -25.25 15.68 0.25
CA SER A 2 -23.95 16.30 0.03
C SER A 2 -22.94 15.20 0.26
N ASP A 3 -22.67 14.39 -0.78
CA ASP A 3 -21.50 13.49 -0.73
C ASP A 3 -20.31 14.41 -0.52
N SER A 4 -19.69 14.34 0.65
CA SER A 4 -18.50 15.10 0.96
C SER A 4 -17.47 14.85 -0.13
N ILE A 5 -16.95 15.93 -0.72
CA ILE A 5 -15.93 15.86 -1.77
C ILE A 5 -14.76 14.97 -1.31
N LEU A 6 -14.45 15.01 -0.01
CA LEU A 6 -13.43 14.18 0.61
C LEU A 6 -13.75 12.68 0.56
N VAL A 7 -14.99 12.30 0.86
CA VAL A 7 -15.45 10.89 0.77
C VAL A 7 -15.45 10.43 -0.69
N ALA A 8 -15.89 11.28 -1.62
CA ALA A 8 -15.89 10.94 -3.05
C ALA A 8 -14.46 10.72 -3.58
N THR A 9 -13.50 11.56 -3.19
CA THR A 9 -12.08 11.40 -3.54
C THR A 9 -11.49 10.14 -2.90
N LEU A 10 -11.79 9.87 -1.64
CA LEU A 10 -11.36 8.64 -0.94
C LEU A 10 -11.82 7.39 -1.69
N VAL A 11 -13.11 7.33 -2.01
CA VAL A 11 -13.71 6.18 -2.68
C VAL A 11 -13.07 5.96 -4.05
N ARG A 12 -12.92 7.02 -4.85
CA ARG A 12 -12.27 6.92 -6.17
C ARG A 12 -10.84 6.42 -6.08
N ARG A 13 -10.08 6.87 -5.07
CA ARG A 13 -8.69 6.44 -4.86
C ARG A 13 -8.60 4.97 -4.43
N LEU A 14 -9.50 4.52 -3.56
CA LEU A 14 -9.56 3.11 -3.16
C LEU A 14 -10.03 2.21 -4.32
N GLU A 15 -10.98 2.67 -5.14
CA GLU A 15 -11.40 1.95 -6.35
C GLU A 15 -10.23 1.77 -7.34
N SER A 16 -9.42 2.81 -7.55
CA SER A 16 -8.21 2.71 -8.39
C SER A 16 -7.13 1.80 -7.79
N ALA A 17 -7.12 1.64 -6.46
CA ALA A 17 -6.25 0.71 -5.73
C ALA A 17 -6.76 -0.74 -5.71
N GLY A 18 -7.92 -1.04 -6.30
CA GLY A 18 -8.48 -2.39 -6.41
C GLY A 18 -9.53 -2.76 -5.34
N TYR A 19 -10.14 -1.78 -4.70
CA TYR A 19 -11.31 -1.98 -3.85
C TYR A 19 -12.61 -1.88 -4.67
N GLU A 20 -13.64 -2.59 -4.24
CA GLU A 20 -15.00 -2.53 -4.79
C GLU A 20 -15.92 -1.83 -3.82
N ARG A 21 -16.66 -0.83 -4.29
CA ARG A 21 -17.71 -0.22 -3.49
C ARG A 21 -18.88 -1.18 -3.31
N LEU A 22 -19.27 -1.40 -2.07
CA LEU A 22 -20.43 -2.22 -1.70
C LEU A 22 -21.71 -1.38 -1.71
N PRO A 23 -22.89 -2.01 -1.92
CA PRO A 23 -24.17 -1.30 -1.89
C PRO A 23 -24.43 -0.69 -0.52
N ARG A 24 -25.02 0.50 -0.52
CA ARG A 24 -25.49 1.22 0.66
C ARG A 24 -27.03 1.14 0.72
N PRO A 25 -27.64 0.77 1.86
CA PRO A 25 -27.01 0.39 3.12
C PRO A 25 -26.32 -0.97 3.03
N PHE A 26 -25.22 -1.13 3.78
CA PHE A 26 -24.45 -2.37 3.79
C PHE A 26 -25.18 -3.42 4.64
N ARG A 27 -25.45 -4.60 4.08
CA ARG A 27 -26.22 -5.65 4.76
C ARG A 27 -25.34 -6.83 5.18
N VAL A 28 -25.43 -7.21 6.45
CA VAL A 28 -24.82 -8.44 7.00
C VAL A 28 -25.85 -9.15 7.88
N ALA A 29 -26.07 -10.45 7.66
CA ALA A 29 -27.03 -11.25 8.44
C ALA A 29 -28.44 -10.62 8.57
N SER A 30 -28.91 -9.93 7.52
CA SER A 30 -30.18 -9.18 7.47
C SER A 30 -30.24 -7.90 8.33
N VAL A 31 -29.12 -7.48 8.91
CA VAL A 31 -28.96 -6.17 9.57
C VAL A 31 -28.41 -5.17 8.56
N GLU A 32 -29.01 -3.99 8.52
CA GLU A 32 -28.56 -2.87 7.67
C GLU A 32 -27.65 -1.93 8.47
N PHE A 33 -26.51 -1.60 7.88
CA PHE A 33 -25.58 -0.64 8.44
C PHE A 33 -25.42 0.53 7.46
N ASP A 34 -25.66 1.74 7.97
CA ASP A 34 -25.48 2.94 7.19
C ASP A 34 -24.10 3.55 7.47
N PHE A 35 -23.24 3.56 6.45
CA PHE A 35 -21.93 4.21 6.46
C PHE A 35 -21.85 5.13 5.24
N ALA A 36 -21.01 6.17 5.30
CA ALA A 36 -20.83 7.08 4.18
C ALA A 36 -20.39 6.34 2.91
N ALA A 37 -19.45 5.39 3.07
CA ALA A 37 -19.12 4.39 2.05
C ALA A 37 -18.64 3.09 2.71
N THR A 38 -18.79 1.99 1.97
CA THR A 38 -18.28 0.66 2.35
C THR A 38 -17.58 0.09 1.14
N LEU A 39 -16.34 -0.38 1.31
CA LEU A 39 -15.55 -0.94 0.24
C LEU A 39 -14.92 -2.28 0.65
N ARG A 40 -14.76 -3.19 -0.31
CA ARG A 40 -14.14 -4.50 -0.12
C ARG A 40 -12.93 -4.66 -1.02
N GLY A 41 -11.81 -5.13 -0.49
CA GLY A 41 -10.63 -5.43 -1.30
C GLY A 41 -10.86 -6.62 -2.25
N LYS A 42 -10.15 -6.63 -3.38
CA LYS A 42 -10.13 -7.76 -4.33
C LYS A 42 -8.79 -8.51 -4.28
N GLY A 43 -8.79 -9.74 -4.83
CA GLY A 43 -7.59 -10.56 -5.00
C GLY A 43 -6.89 -10.85 -3.67
N ALA A 44 -5.60 -10.50 -3.57
CA ALA A 44 -4.79 -10.68 -2.37
C ALA A 44 -5.32 -9.92 -1.13
N ARG A 45 -6.22 -8.95 -1.34
CA ARG A 45 -6.91 -8.16 -0.29
C ARG A 45 -8.38 -8.53 -0.14
N GLY A 46 -8.77 -9.73 -0.58
CA GLY A 46 -10.16 -10.21 -0.55
C GLY A 46 -10.82 -10.22 0.83
N LEU A 47 -10.02 -10.10 1.89
CA LEU A 47 -10.44 -10.06 3.29
C LEU A 47 -10.51 -8.63 3.86
N ASP A 48 -10.10 -7.61 3.12
CA ASP A 48 -10.17 -6.23 3.63
C ASP A 48 -11.59 -5.68 3.46
N LEU A 49 -12.18 -5.22 4.57
CA LEU A 49 -13.44 -4.49 4.57
C LEU A 49 -13.20 -3.09 5.15
N VAL A 50 -13.36 -2.08 4.29
CA VAL A 50 -13.11 -0.68 4.61
C VAL A 50 -14.45 0.03 4.79
N LEU A 51 -14.62 0.67 5.94
CA LEU A 51 -15.80 1.46 6.30
C LEU A 51 -15.39 2.93 6.32
N VAL A 52 -16.21 3.81 5.75
CA VAL A 52 -15.96 5.25 5.73
C VAL A 52 -17.05 5.96 6.50
N VAL A 53 -16.64 6.81 7.43
CA VAL A 53 -17.51 7.68 8.23
C VAL A 53 -17.12 9.13 8.00
N ASP A 54 -18.13 9.98 7.85
CA ASP A 54 -17.95 11.43 7.64
C ASP A 54 -18.44 12.19 8.86
N THR A 55 -17.51 12.68 9.67
CA THR A 55 -17.84 13.43 10.91
C THR A 55 -18.15 14.90 10.64
N ALA A 56 -17.84 15.41 9.45
CA ALA A 56 -18.05 16.82 9.10
C ALA A 56 -19.42 17.06 8.46
N THR A 57 -19.82 16.21 7.52
CA THR A 57 -21.05 16.36 6.72
C THR A 57 -21.95 15.13 6.72
N GLY A 58 -21.58 14.07 7.45
CA GLY A 58 -22.37 12.84 7.56
C GLY A 58 -23.59 12.94 8.46
N SER A 59 -24.19 11.78 8.73
CA SER A 59 -25.39 11.65 9.56
C SER A 59 -25.11 12.15 10.99
N PRO A 60 -26.14 12.59 11.75
CA PRO A 60 -25.94 13.06 13.14
C PRO A 60 -25.24 12.00 14.01
N ASP A 61 -25.53 10.72 13.79
CA ASP A 61 -24.91 9.58 14.45
C ASP A 61 -23.42 9.39 14.09
N ASP A 62 -22.95 9.97 12.99
CA ASP A 62 -21.54 9.90 12.57
C ASP A 62 -20.68 10.97 13.28
N ARG A 63 -21.30 11.84 14.10
CA ARG A 63 -20.62 12.90 14.86
C ARG A 63 -20.23 12.49 16.27
N SER A 64 -20.75 11.35 16.74
CA SER A 64 -20.53 10.80 18.07
C SER A 64 -19.71 9.52 17.95
N SER A 65 -18.55 9.47 18.61
CA SER A 65 -17.67 8.31 18.58
C SER A 65 -18.30 7.06 19.21
N ASP A 66 -19.15 7.24 20.21
CA ASP A 66 -19.87 6.15 20.88
C ASP A 66 -20.88 5.48 19.93
N ASP A 67 -21.58 6.26 19.12
CA ASP A 67 -22.56 5.74 18.16
C ASP A 67 -21.87 5.01 17.00
N VAL A 68 -20.77 5.58 16.49
CA VAL A 68 -19.92 4.92 15.50
C VAL A 68 -19.32 3.64 16.06
N ARG A 69 -18.84 3.64 17.31
CA ARG A 69 -18.30 2.46 18.01
C ARG A 69 -19.37 1.39 18.12
N SER A 70 -20.55 1.72 18.63
CA SER A 70 -21.65 0.78 18.78
C SER A 70 -22.05 0.15 17.44
N ARG A 71 -22.09 0.95 16.36
CA ARG A 71 -22.39 0.46 15.01
C ARG A 71 -21.31 -0.48 14.49
N VAL A 72 -20.03 -0.16 14.70
CA VAL A 72 -18.90 -1.01 14.32
C VAL A 72 -18.87 -2.31 15.13
N GLU A 73 -19.13 -2.25 16.43
CA GLU A 73 -19.24 -3.44 17.30
C GLU A 73 -20.41 -4.35 16.87
N ALA A 74 -21.57 -3.76 16.57
CA ALA A 74 -22.72 -4.50 16.05
C ALA A 74 -22.41 -5.18 14.71
N LEU A 75 -21.70 -4.49 13.82
CA LEU A 75 -21.23 -5.06 12.56
C LEU A 75 -20.23 -6.20 12.80
N SER A 76 -19.26 -6.01 13.70
CA SER A 76 -18.28 -7.06 14.05
C SER A 76 -18.98 -8.31 14.54
N ARG A 77 -19.96 -8.17 15.45
CA ARG A 77 -20.78 -9.29 15.93
C ARG A 77 -21.55 -9.96 14.80
N ALA A 78 -22.14 -9.19 13.89
CA ALA A 78 -22.85 -9.75 12.74
C ALA A 78 -21.91 -10.54 11.82
N LEU A 79 -20.69 -10.04 11.61
CA LEU A 79 -19.66 -10.73 10.83
C LEU A 79 -19.19 -12.02 11.52
N ASP A 80 -18.98 -11.99 12.84
CA ASP A 80 -18.60 -13.16 13.63
C ASP A 80 -19.67 -14.26 13.56
N VAL A 81 -20.96 -13.88 13.66
CA VAL A 81 -22.09 -14.83 13.52
C VAL A 81 -22.11 -15.47 12.14
N THR A 82 -21.79 -14.71 11.09
CA THR A 82 -21.69 -15.26 9.72
C THR A 82 -20.41 -16.06 9.46
N GLY A 83 -19.50 -16.13 10.43
CA GLY A 83 -18.20 -16.79 10.27
C GLY A 83 -17.26 -16.07 9.30
N SER A 84 -17.45 -14.76 9.10
CA SER A 84 -16.64 -13.98 8.16
C SER A 84 -15.22 -13.78 8.70
N ARG A 85 -14.25 -13.71 7.78
CA ARG A 85 -12.82 -13.47 8.07
C ARG A 85 -12.37 -12.06 7.67
N TYR A 86 -13.31 -11.13 7.50
CA TYR A 86 -12.97 -9.78 7.09
C TYR A 86 -12.16 -9.05 8.17
N THR A 87 -11.10 -8.37 7.74
CA THR A 87 -10.34 -7.43 8.56
C THR A 87 -10.96 -6.05 8.38
N LEU A 88 -11.48 -5.49 9.48
CA LEU A 88 -12.17 -4.21 9.49
C LEU A 88 -11.18 -3.04 9.57
N THR A 89 -11.28 -2.10 8.63
CA THR A 89 -10.61 -0.80 8.70
C THR A 89 -11.65 0.30 8.64
N LEU A 90 -11.66 1.19 9.63
CA LEU A 90 -12.50 2.36 9.70
C LEU A 90 -11.71 3.59 9.26
N VAL A 91 -12.22 4.31 8.25
CA VAL A 91 -11.67 5.58 7.79
C VAL A 91 -12.61 6.70 8.22
N ILE A 92 -12.11 7.59 9.07
CA ILE A 92 -12.85 8.74 9.59
C ILE A 92 -12.40 9.97 8.81
N VAL A 93 -13.34 10.62 8.13
CA VAL A 93 -13.09 11.81 7.32
C VAL A 93 -13.75 13.01 7.97
N GLY A 94 -13.01 14.09 8.20
CA GLY A 94 -13.58 15.36 8.68
C GLY A 94 -12.91 15.94 9.92
N ALA A 95 -13.73 16.44 10.86
CA ALA A 95 -13.26 16.93 12.14
C ALA A 95 -13.10 15.72 13.07
N VAL A 96 -11.87 15.28 13.27
CA VAL A 96 -11.56 14.12 14.11
C VAL A 96 -11.12 14.61 15.48
N VAL A 97 -11.83 14.22 16.53
CA VAL A 97 -11.36 14.44 17.91
C VAL A 97 -10.43 13.28 18.28
N THR A 98 -9.30 13.58 18.90
CA THR A 98 -8.27 12.57 19.24
C THR A 98 -8.74 11.50 20.22
N ASP A 99 -9.75 11.81 21.04
CA ASP A 99 -10.35 10.87 21.98
C ASP A 99 -11.20 9.81 21.24
N ASP A 100 -11.93 10.23 20.21
CA ASP A 100 -12.75 9.36 19.35
C ASP A 100 -11.91 8.26 18.69
N VAL A 101 -10.72 8.61 18.23
CA VAL A 101 -9.79 7.66 17.59
C VAL A 101 -9.29 6.62 18.58
N ARG A 102 -9.00 7.01 19.82
CA ARG A 102 -8.51 6.08 20.85
C ARG A 102 -9.57 5.04 21.19
N VAL A 103 -10.79 5.49 21.45
CA VAL A 103 -11.94 4.63 21.76
C VAL A 103 -12.21 3.63 20.64
N LEU A 104 -12.17 4.07 19.38
CA LEU A 104 -12.43 3.21 18.21
C LEU A 104 -11.27 2.26 17.88
N SER A 105 -10.03 2.65 18.22
CA SER A 105 -8.83 1.84 17.97
C SER A 105 -8.74 0.57 18.81
N GLU A 106 -9.52 0.46 19.89
CA GLU A 106 -9.63 -0.77 20.70
C GLU A 106 -10.29 -1.92 19.94
N THR A 107 -11.18 -1.60 18.99
CA THR A 107 -12.05 -2.58 18.32
C THR A 107 -11.65 -2.82 16.88
N CYS A 108 -11.17 -1.78 16.18
CA CYS A 108 -10.84 -1.87 14.78
C CYS A 108 -9.64 -1.00 14.45
N ARG A 109 -9.12 -1.20 13.24
CA ARG A 109 -8.08 -0.33 12.73
C ARG A 109 -8.69 1.00 12.27
N VAL A 110 -8.23 2.10 12.84
CA VAL A 110 -8.74 3.45 12.51
C VAL A 110 -7.72 4.25 11.72
N LEU A 111 -8.16 4.87 10.63
CA LEU A 111 -7.41 5.85 9.84
C LEU A 111 -8.17 7.17 9.89
N ALA A 112 -7.54 8.23 10.40
CA ALA A 112 -8.14 9.55 10.49
C ALA A 112 -7.60 10.45 9.38
N VAL A 113 -8.50 11.05 8.60
CA VAL A 113 -8.17 12.04 7.56
C VAL A 113 -8.80 13.37 7.97
N ALA A 114 -7.97 14.27 8.51
CA ALA A 114 -8.43 15.57 8.95
C ALA A 114 -8.65 16.51 7.75
N ALA A 115 -9.79 17.20 7.71
CA ALA A 115 -10.12 18.14 6.63
C ALA A 115 -9.18 19.36 6.57
N ILE A 116 -8.47 19.67 7.67
CA ILE A 116 -7.53 20.80 7.78
C ILE A 116 -6.21 20.48 7.08
N ASP A 117 -5.75 19.24 7.16
CA ASP A 117 -4.49 18.79 6.57
C ASP A 117 -4.53 18.81 5.03
N LEU A 118 -5.73 18.68 4.45
CA LEU A 118 -5.95 18.76 3.01
C LEU A 118 -6.06 20.20 2.48
N LYS A 119 -6.38 21.18 3.34
CA LYS A 119 -6.41 22.62 2.96
C LYS A 119 -5.04 23.29 3.05
N SER A 120 -4.12 22.78 3.87
CA SER A 120 -2.72 23.25 3.88
C SER A 120 -1.94 22.82 2.63
N ALA A 121 -2.50 21.96 1.78
CA ALA A 121 -1.93 21.56 0.50
C ALA A 121 -2.29 22.50 -0.66
N ASP A 122 -3.01 23.61 -0.42
CA ASP A 122 -3.34 24.59 -1.46
C ASP A 122 -2.28 25.69 -1.58
N GLY A 123 -1.29 25.38 -2.41
CA GLY A 123 -0.36 26.37 -2.96
C GLY A 123 0.29 25.94 -4.28
N ASN A 124 0.17 24.68 -4.69
CA ASN A 124 0.72 24.27 -5.98
C ASN A 124 -0.02 23.05 -6.54
N THR A 125 -0.78 23.28 -7.62
CA THR A 125 -1.20 22.32 -8.65
C THR A 125 -1.86 20.99 -8.21
N LEU A 126 -3.09 20.79 -8.70
CA LEU A 126 -3.82 19.53 -8.81
C LEU A 126 -3.00 18.42 -9.53
N GLY A 127 -2.02 17.85 -8.82
CA GLY A 127 -1.14 16.77 -9.30
C GLY A 127 -0.60 15.88 -8.19
N ASP A 128 -0.65 16.31 -6.94
CA ASP A 128 -0.15 15.54 -5.79
C ASP A 128 -1.33 15.02 -4.94
N GLU A 129 -1.82 13.83 -5.28
CA GLU A 129 -2.61 12.97 -4.36
C GLU A 129 -1.77 12.47 -3.17
N SER A 130 -0.51 12.90 -3.05
CA SER A 130 0.50 12.43 -2.09
C SER A 130 0.15 12.63 -0.61
N PRO A 131 -0.40 13.77 -0.12
CA PRO A 131 -0.70 13.89 1.30
C PRO A 131 -1.88 13.00 1.69
N PHE A 132 -2.88 12.85 0.82
CA PHE A 132 -4.02 11.99 1.04
C PHE A 132 -3.62 10.50 1.03
N ASP A 133 -2.78 10.13 0.07
CA ASP A 133 -2.21 8.79 -0.04
C ASP A 133 -1.44 8.37 1.21
N ASP A 134 -0.76 9.29 1.89
CA ASP A 134 -0.02 8.97 3.12
C ASP A 134 -0.94 8.52 4.26
N TYR A 135 -2.13 9.12 4.41
CA TYR A 135 -3.11 8.69 5.42
C TYR A 135 -3.72 7.31 5.12
N ILE A 136 -3.87 6.97 3.83
CA ILE A 136 -4.44 5.69 3.40
C ILE A 136 -3.39 4.69 2.91
N ARG A 137 -2.11 4.98 3.11
CA ARG A 137 -0.98 4.28 2.47
C ARG A 137 -0.99 2.78 2.73
N ILE A 138 -1.50 2.38 3.87
CA ILE A 138 -1.60 0.97 4.22
C ILE A 138 -2.68 0.20 3.45
N LEU A 139 -3.70 0.91 2.97
CA LEU A 139 -4.73 0.39 2.08
C LEU A 139 -4.28 0.49 0.62
N LEU A 140 -3.19 1.18 0.31
CA LEU A 140 -2.65 1.26 -1.04
C LEU A 140 -1.62 0.16 -1.30
N PRO A 141 -1.52 -0.36 -2.52
CA PRO A 141 -0.44 -1.29 -2.87
C PRO A 141 0.89 -0.60 -2.61
N LEU A 142 1.81 -1.28 -1.92
CA LEU A 142 3.15 -0.76 -1.66
C LEU A 142 3.88 -0.55 -2.98
N ARG A 143 3.86 0.68 -3.47
CA ARG A 143 4.69 1.11 -4.59
C ARG A 143 6.02 1.55 -4.01
N LEU A 144 7.05 0.73 -4.25
CA LEU A 144 8.43 1.15 -4.04
C LEU A 144 8.68 2.37 -4.95
N PRO A 145 9.28 3.46 -4.45
CA PRO A 145 9.64 4.59 -5.27
C PRO A 145 10.50 4.11 -6.45
N PRO A 146 10.25 4.61 -7.68
CA PRO A 146 11.12 4.33 -8.81
C PRO A 146 12.50 4.89 -8.46
N GLY A 147 13.48 3.99 -8.29
CA GLY A 147 14.80 4.30 -7.75
C GLY A 147 15.25 3.40 -6.60
N GLU A 148 14.35 2.76 -5.85
CA GLU A 148 14.76 1.73 -4.86
C GLU A 148 14.95 0.35 -5.50
N ARG A 149 14.16 0.05 -6.55
CA ARG A 149 14.40 -1.13 -7.39
C ARG A 149 15.69 -1.00 -8.21
N GLU A 150 16.10 0.22 -8.52
CA GLU A 150 17.34 0.52 -9.26
C GLU A 150 18.54 0.74 -8.31
N ARG A 151 18.34 1.16 -7.05
CA ARG A 151 19.43 1.26 -6.06
C ARG A 151 20.01 -0.08 -5.62
N HIS A 152 19.33 -1.18 -5.92
CA HIS A 152 19.89 -2.50 -5.65
C HIS A 152 20.97 -2.91 -6.66
N GLU A 153 21.16 -2.21 -7.77
CA GLU A 153 22.02 -2.67 -8.85
C GLU A 153 22.76 -1.47 -9.50
N ASP A 154 24.09 -1.59 -9.62
CA ASP A 154 24.98 -0.75 -10.45
C ASP A 154 25.56 0.58 -9.89
N GLY A 155 25.47 0.85 -8.59
CA GLY A 155 26.24 1.94 -7.95
C GLY A 155 27.54 1.47 -7.28
N PRO A 156 28.63 2.28 -7.25
CA PRO A 156 29.86 1.97 -6.50
C PRO A 156 29.67 1.79 -4.98
N THR A 157 28.47 2.10 -4.48
CA THR A 157 28.06 1.97 -3.07
C THR A 157 27.14 0.75 -2.82
N GLY A 158 26.75 0.01 -3.87
CA GLY A 158 25.99 -1.23 -3.72
C GLY A 158 26.86 -2.37 -3.18
N THR A 159 26.28 -3.37 -2.53
CA THR A 159 27.02 -4.51 -1.94
C THR A 159 27.95 -5.18 -2.95
N LEU A 160 27.51 -5.35 -4.20
CA LEU A 160 28.33 -5.89 -5.29
C LEU A 160 29.43 -4.93 -5.76
N GLY A 161 29.19 -3.61 -5.69
CA GLY A 161 30.19 -2.58 -5.97
C GLY A 161 31.30 -2.54 -4.91
N LEU A 162 30.94 -2.72 -3.64
CA LEU A 162 31.90 -2.83 -2.54
C LEU A 162 32.75 -4.09 -2.65
N ILE A 163 32.12 -5.24 -2.93
CA ILE A 163 32.84 -6.50 -3.16
C ILE A 163 33.78 -6.35 -4.36
N SER A 164 33.30 -5.80 -5.49
CA SER A 164 34.12 -5.56 -6.68
C SER A 164 35.28 -4.59 -6.43
N GLY A 165 35.13 -3.65 -5.50
CA GLY A 165 36.18 -2.72 -5.08
C GLY A 165 37.23 -3.34 -4.16
N GLU A 166 36.90 -4.43 -3.46
CA GLU A 166 37.84 -5.20 -2.62
C GLU A 166 38.59 -6.29 -3.41
N LEU A 167 38.18 -6.58 -4.65
CA LEU A 167 38.90 -7.52 -5.50
C LEU A 167 40.27 -6.94 -5.89
N GLU A 168 41.31 -7.78 -5.77
CA GLU A 168 42.66 -7.40 -6.20
C GLU A 168 42.69 -7.02 -7.69
N SER A 169 43.52 -6.06 -8.06
CA SER A 169 43.74 -5.63 -9.46
C SER A 169 44.35 -6.72 -10.36
N SER A 170 44.72 -7.86 -9.78
CA SER A 170 45.16 -9.07 -10.48
C SER A 170 44.00 -9.87 -11.09
N VAL A 171 42.75 -9.58 -10.69
CA VAL A 171 41.56 -10.27 -11.17
C VAL A 171 41.01 -9.60 -12.43
N ASP A 172 40.66 -10.41 -13.42
CA ASP A 172 40.06 -9.96 -14.67
C ASP A 172 38.72 -9.26 -14.41
N GLN A 173 38.74 -7.93 -14.45
CA GLN A 173 37.57 -7.08 -14.20
C GLN A 173 36.45 -7.31 -15.23
N ILE A 174 36.79 -7.74 -16.44
CA ILE A 174 35.82 -8.04 -17.50
C ILE A 174 35.04 -9.31 -17.12
N LEU A 175 35.74 -10.35 -16.64
CA LEU A 175 35.11 -11.57 -16.13
C LEU A 175 34.21 -11.28 -14.93
N VAL A 176 34.65 -10.44 -13.99
CA VAL A 176 33.85 -10.07 -12.81
C VAL A 176 32.57 -9.36 -13.22
N GLN A 177 32.64 -8.39 -14.14
CA GLN A 177 31.45 -7.68 -14.64
C GLN A 177 30.48 -8.62 -15.36
N ASP A 178 30.98 -9.55 -16.18
CA ASP A 178 30.15 -10.51 -16.90
C ASP A 178 29.51 -11.56 -15.97
N LEU A 179 30.21 -11.97 -14.90
CA LEU A 179 29.66 -12.85 -13.86
C LEU A 179 28.59 -12.14 -13.03
N VAL A 180 28.84 -10.88 -12.63
CA VAL A 180 27.85 -10.06 -11.91
C VAL A 180 26.59 -9.90 -12.75
N ARG A 181 26.74 -9.57 -14.04
CA ARG A 181 25.60 -9.46 -14.97
C ARG A 181 24.90 -10.81 -15.18
N GLY A 182 25.65 -11.90 -15.21
CA GLY A 182 25.13 -13.27 -15.33
C GLY A 182 24.36 -13.73 -14.08
N SER A 183 24.72 -13.24 -12.89
CA SER A 183 24.10 -13.61 -11.62
C SER A 183 22.62 -13.27 -11.54
N TYR A 184 22.18 -12.19 -12.18
CA TYR A 184 20.76 -11.81 -12.28
C TYR A 184 19.89 -12.84 -13.01
N ARG A 185 20.50 -13.66 -13.86
CA ARG A 185 19.83 -14.75 -14.58
C ARG A 185 19.96 -16.10 -13.86
N GLY A 186 20.49 -16.11 -12.64
CA GLY A 186 20.73 -17.31 -11.84
C GLY A 186 21.87 -18.18 -12.38
N GLU A 187 21.92 -19.43 -11.91
CA GLU A 187 23.01 -20.39 -12.19
C GLU A 187 23.32 -20.54 -13.69
N GLN A 188 22.29 -20.63 -14.53
CA GLN A 188 22.47 -20.80 -15.97
C GLN A 188 23.13 -19.57 -16.62
N GLY A 189 22.83 -18.37 -16.15
CA GLY A 189 23.44 -17.13 -16.63
C GLY A 189 24.92 -17.04 -16.29
N VAL A 190 25.27 -17.40 -15.05
CA VAL A 190 26.66 -17.44 -14.59
C VAL A 190 27.47 -18.48 -15.36
N ARG A 191 26.92 -19.70 -15.53
CA ARG A 191 27.58 -20.78 -16.25
C ARG A 191 27.84 -20.44 -17.71
N ALA A 192 26.90 -19.76 -18.36
CA ALA A 192 27.08 -19.30 -19.74
C ALA A 192 28.14 -18.19 -19.87
N ALA A 193 28.18 -17.24 -18.93
CA ALA A 193 29.19 -16.18 -18.90
C ALA A 193 30.60 -16.74 -18.67
N LEU A 194 30.75 -17.66 -17.71
CA LEU A 194 32.01 -18.34 -17.45
C LEU A 194 32.46 -19.19 -18.63
N GLY A 195 31.54 -19.93 -19.26
CA GLY A 195 31.82 -20.75 -20.44
C GLY A 195 32.39 -19.92 -21.60
N LYS A 196 31.78 -18.76 -21.90
CA LYS A 196 32.29 -17.86 -22.95
C LYS A 196 33.71 -17.38 -22.69
N ARG A 197 34.05 -17.06 -21.44
CA ARG A 197 35.41 -16.60 -21.11
C ARG A 197 36.42 -17.73 -21.22
N ILE A 198 36.07 -18.92 -20.75
CA ILE A 198 36.91 -20.13 -20.90
C ILE A 198 37.14 -20.43 -22.39
N ASP A 199 36.11 -20.38 -23.22
CA ASP A 199 36.22 -20.62 -24.66
C ASP A 199 37.09 -19.58 -25.36
N THR A 200 37.04 -18.32 -24.91
CA THR A 200 37.88 -17.24 -25.46
C THR A 200 39.36 -17.46 -25.12
N VAL A 201 39.66 -17.79 -23.86
CA VAL A 201 41.04 -18.04 -23.40
C VAL A 201 41.63 -19.30 -24.02
N LEU A 202 40.84 -20.36 -24.17
CA LEU A 202 41.29 -21.62 -24.79
C LEU A 202 41.34 -21.53 -26.32
N GLY A 203 40.48 -20.73 -26.94
CA GLY A 203 40.46 -20.50 -28.39
C GLY A 203 41.69 -19.74 -28.89
N GLU A 204 42.26 -18.85 -28.08
CA GLU A 204 43.48 -18.09 -28.39
C GLU A 204 44.78 -18.92 -28.32
N THR A 205 44.73 -20.17 -27.83
CA THR A 205 45.93 -21.03 -27.69
C THR A 205 46.23 -21.90 -28.92
N THR A 206 45.56 -21.64 -30.06
CA THR A 206 45.70 -22.44 -31.28
C THR A 206 46.17 -21.60 -32.49
N GLU A 207 47.33 -20.95 -32.39
CA GLU A 207 48.16 -20.54 -33.53
C GLU A 207 49.65 -20.75 -33.23
#